data_AF-A0A2V5KDY2-F1
#
_entry.id   AF-A0A2V5KDY2-F1
#
_cell.length_a   1.000
_cell.length_b   1.000
_cell.length_c   1.000
_cell.angle_alpha   90.00
_cell.angle_beta   90.00
_cell.angle_gamma   90.00
#
_symmetry.space_group_name_H-M   'P 1'
#
loop_
_entity.id
_entity.type
_entity.pdbx_description
1 polymer ?
#
loop_
_entity_poly.entity_id
_entity_poly.type
_entity_poly.pdbx_seq_one_letter_code
_entity_poly.pdbx_strand_id
1 'polypeptide(L)'
;MNRKIFTIILLTALSSFVLSSCETPVGQGAGIGAATGAIIGGAATGHVRGAAIGAAAGAAAGALVGAAVEEDQAVRYGPPPPGGFPFARWAGTPGFYYSPYTGRAYDLRGVPPGGLTRDVDTGQLFRKP
;
A
#
# COMPACT_ATOMS: atom_id res chain seq x y z
N MET A 1 -13.45 -11.00 34.55
CA MET A 1 -12.54 -10.54 33.48
C MET A 1 -13.16 -9.33 32.82
N ASN A 2 -12.56 -8.15 32.96
CA ASN A 2 -13.24 -6.87 32.73
C ASN A 2 -13.46 -6.62 31.24
N ARG A 3 -14.69 -6.32 30.82
CA ARG A 3 -15.05 -5.99 29.42
C ARG A 3 -14.06 -5.00 28.77
N LYS A 4 -13.61 -4.00 29.54
CA LYS A 4 -12.62 -3.00 29.12
C LYS A 4 -11.28 -3.61 28.67
N ILE A 5 -10.79 -4.64 29.35
CA ILE A 5 -9.53 -5.32 29.02
C ILE A 5 -9.68 -6.09 27.71
N PHE A 6 -10.83 -6.73 27.50
CA PHE A 6 -11.12 -7.44 26.24
C PHE A 6 -11.23 -6.46 25.05
N THR A 7 -11.86 -5.29 25.25
CA THR A 7 -11.95 -4.26 24.21
C THR A 7 -10.58 -3.71 23.85
N ILE A 8 -9.71 -3.45 24.84
CA ILE A 8 -8.36 -2.97 24.61
C ILE A 8 -7.56 -4.02 23.83
N ILE A 9 -7.54 -5.28 24.26
CA ILE A 9 -6.82 -6.37 23.59
C ILE A 9 -7.31 -6.54 22.14
N LEU A 10 -8.62 -6.48 21.90
CA LEU A 10 -9.20 -6.56 20.57
C LEU A 10 -8.75 -5.38 19.68
N LEU A 11 -8.72 -4.17 20.23
CA LEU A 11 -8.30 -2.97 19.51
C LEU A 11 -6.82 -3.01 19.13
N THR A 12 -5.96 -3.46 20.06
CA THR A 12 -4.52 -3.59 19.81
C THR A 12 -4.24 -4.72 18.80
N ALA A 13 -4.98 -5.83 18.88
CA ALA A 13 -4.86 -6.94 17.94
C ALA A 13 -5.33 -6.55 16.53
N LEU A 14 -6.45 -5.81 16.39
CA LEU A 14 -6.91 -5.27 15.11
C LEU A 14 -5.88 -4.32 14.51
N SER A 15 -5.32 -3.42 15.32
CA SER A 15 -4.33 -2.44 14.86
C SER A 15 -3.09 -3.12 14.27
N SER A 16 -2.55 -4.14 14.94
CA SER A 16 -1.40 -4.92 14.45
C SER A 16 -1.69 -5.68 13.15
N PHE A 17 -2.93 -6.16 12.96
CA PHE A 17 -3.34 -6.84 11.73
C PHE A 17 -3.53 -5.88 10.55
N VAL A 18 -4.05 -4.67 10.84
CA VAL A 18 -4.18 -3.59 9.85
C VAL A 18 -2.82 -3.02 9.46
N LEU A 19 -1.87 -2.92 10.39
CA LEU A 19 -0.50 -2.49 10.11
C LEU A 19 0.23 -3.47 9.17
N SER A 20 0.00 -4.77 9.29
CA SER A 20 0.51 -5.76 8.33
C SER A 20 -0.22 -5.72 6.98
N SER A 21 -1.43 -5.16 6.93
CA SER A 21 -2.22 -4.93 5.71
C SER A 21 -1.95 -3.55 5.07
N CYS A 22 -1.16 -2.68 5.72
CA CYS A 22 -0.77 -1.38 5.16
C CYS A 22 0.24 -1.50 4.01
N GLU A 23 0.68 -2.69 3.62
CA GLU A 23 1.32 -2.87 2.31
C GLU A 23 0.30 -2.96 1.16
N THR A 24 -0.99 -3.14 1.44
CA THR A 24 -2.02 -3.22 0.39
C THR A 24 -2.58 -1.84 0.06
N PRO A 25 -2.95 -1.60 -1.21
CA PRO A 25 -3.59 -0.35 -1.63
C PRO A 25 -4.89 -0.06 -0.83
N VAL A 26 -5.63 -1.11 -0.46
CA VAL A 26 -6.84 -1.05 0.38
C VAL A 26 -6.55 -0.48 1.77
N GLY A 27 -5.54 -1.00 2.46
CA GLY A 27 -5.18 -0.56 3.81
C GLY A 27 -4.70 0.89 3.85
N GLN A 28 -3.85 1.27 2.88
CA GLN A 28 -3.37 2.65 2.73
C GLN A 28 -4.52 3.60 2.43
N GLY A 29 -5.39 3.26 1.47
CA GLY A 29 -6.55 4.06 1.11
C GLY A 29 -7.51 4.25 2.29
N ALA A 30 -7.85 3.16 2.99
CA ALA A 30 -8.71 3.20 4.16
C ALA A 30 -8.11 4.02 5.31
N GLY A 31 -6.80 3.88 5.57
CA GLY A 31 -6.11 4.62 6.63
C GLY A 31 -6.08 6.13 6.36
N ILE A 32 -5.68 6.53 5.15
CA ILE A 32 -5.66 7.94 4.74
C ILE A 32 -7.08 8.49 4.75
N GLY A 33 -8.04 7.77 4.17
CA GLY A 33 -9.44 8.16 4.14
C GLY A 33 -10.03 8.33 5.53
N ALA A 34 -9.74 7.41 6.47
CA ALA A 34 -10.19 7.51 7.85
C ALA A 34 -9.62 8.73 8.57
N ALA A 35 -8.31 8.98 8.42
CA ALA A 35 -7.65 10.11 9.06
C ALA A 35 -8.19 11.44 8.51
N THR A 36 -8.26 11.58 7.18
CA THR A 36 -8.80 12.78 6.53
C THR A 36 -10.27 12.99 6.87
N GLY A 37 -11.08 11.93 6.83
CA GLY A 37 -12.49 11.97 7.17
C GLY A 37 -12.74 12.32 8.63
N ALA A 38 -11.91 11.86 9.56
CA ALA A 38 -12.00 12.21 10.98
C ALA A 38 -11.76 13.70 11.22
N ILE A 39 -10.74 14.27 10.55
CA ILE A 39 -10.40 15.69 10.66
C ILE A 39 -11.55 16.54 10.11
N ILE A 40 -12.04 16.22 8.91
CA ILE A 40 -13.13 16.97 8.28
C ILE A 40 -14.43 16.85 9.10
N GLY A 41 -14.78 15.63 9.50
CA GLY A 41 -15.98 15.37 10.29
C GLY A 41 -15.94 16.02 11.68
N GLY A 42 -14.77 16.05 12.31
CA GLY A 42 -14.54 16.74 13.58
C GLY A 42 -14.60 18.26 13.45
N ALA A 43 -13.95 18.82 12.42
CA ALA A 43 -13.94 20.25 12.16
C ALA A 43 -15.32 20.79 11.76
N ALA A 44 -16.09 20.06 10.95
CA ALA A 44 -17.40 20.49 10.47
C ALA A 44 -18.49 20.43 11.55
N THR A 45 -18.40 19.49 12.50
CA THR A 45 -19.46 19.27 13.50
C THR A 45 -19.09 19.74 14.90
N GLY A 46 -17.80 19.99 15.17
CA GLY A 46 -17.30 20.37 16.50
C GLY A 46 -17.36 19.28 17.55
N HIS A 47 -17.69 18.02 17.18
CA HIS A 47 -17.89 16.93 18.13
C HIS A 47 -17.22 15.63 17.67
N VAL A 48 -16.81 14.81 18.65
CA VAL A 48 -16.15 13.51 18.45
C VAL A 48 -17.01 12.54 17.62
N ARG A 49 -18.34 12.67 17.68
CA ARG A 49 -19.26 11.88 16.87
C ARG A 49 -19.12 12.17 15.37
N GLY A 50 -18.98 13.43 14.97
CA GLY A 50 -18.77 13.75 13.56
C GLY A 50 -17.40 13.30 13.07
N ALA A 51 -16.38 13.37 13.92
CA ALA A 51 -15.08 12.77 13.62
C ALA A 51 -15.20 11.25 13.42
N ALA A 52 -15.94 10.53 14.26
CA ALA A 52 -16.14 9.09 14.09
C ALA A 52 -16.91 8.73 12.82
N ILE A 53 -17.96 9.48 12.47
CA ILE A 53 -18.73 9.28 11.23
C ILE A 53 -17.87 9.57 10.00
N GLY A 54 -17.13 10.69 10.03
CA GLY A 54 -16.21 11.05 8.96
C GLY A 54 -15.09 10.03 8.80
N ALA A 55 -14.54 9.51 9.89
CA ALA A 55 -13.55 8.44 9.87
C ALA A 55 -14.11 7.16 9.24
N ALA A 56 -15.31 6.74 9.62
CA ALA A 56 -15.93 5.53 9.08
C ALA A 56 -16.25 5.68 7.58
N ALA A 57 -16.83 6.81 7.17
CA ALA A 57 -17.13 7.09 5.77
C ALA A 57 -15.86 7.21 4.92
N GLY A 58 -14.84 7.92 5.43
CA GLY A 58 -13.55 8.05 4.77
C GLY A 58 -12.80 6.73 4.67
N ALA A 59 -12.85 5.88 5.71
CA ALA A 59 -12.27 4.54 5.68
C ALA A 59 -12.94 3.66 4.62
N ALA A 60 -14.27 3.68 4.54
CA ALA A 60 -15.03 2.91 3.56
C ALA A 60 -14.72 3.37 2.13
N ALA A 61 -14.74 4.68 1.88
CA ALA A 61 -14.39 5.23 0.57
C ALA A 61 -12.94 4.90 0.18
N GLY A 62 -12.01 5.08 1.12
CA GLY A 62 -10.60 4.75 0.93
C GLY A 62 -10.35 3.27 0.67
N ALA A 63 -11.08 2.38 1.35
CA ALA A 63 -11.01 0.94 1.13
C ALA A 63 -11.51 0.56 -0.28
N LEU A 64 -12.61 1.16 -0.75
CA LEU A 64 -13.14 0.92 -2.09
C LEU A 64 -12.16 1.38 -3.17
N VAL A 65 -11.58 2.57 -3.01
CA VAL A 65 -10.56 3.08 -3.94
C VAL A 65 -9.33 2.17 -3.95
N GLY A 66 -8.85 1.77 -2.78
CA GLY A 66 -7.73 0.86 -2.70
C GLY A 66 -8.03 -0.51 -3.32
N ALA A 67 -9.26 -1.01 -3.19
CA ALA A 67 -9.67 -2.27 -3.83
C ALA A 67 -9.68 -2.13 -5.36
N ALA A 68 -10.19 -1.01 -5.88
CA ALA A 68 -10.17 -0.73 -7.31
C ALA A 68 -8.72 -0.58 -7.85
N VAL A 69 -7.82 0.03 -7.06
CA VAL A 69 -6.40 0.12 -7.42
C VAL A 69 -5.75 -1.26 -7.42
N GLU A 70 -6.07 -2.11 -6.45
CA GLU A 70 -5.56 -3.48 -6.40
C GLU A 70 -6.03 -4.32 -7.60
N GLU A 71 -7.31 -4.18 -7.99
CA GLU A 71 -7.83 -4.81 -9.20
C GLU A 71 -7.15 -4.28 -10.48
N ASP A 72 -7.00 -2.96 -10.63
CA ASP A 72 -6.28 -2.37 -11.78
C ASP A 72 -4.83 -2.85 -11.84
N GLN A 73 -4.17 -2.94 -10.68
CA GLN A 73 -2.82 -3.47 -10.58
C GLN A 73 -2.77 -4.96 -10.97
N ALA A 74 -3.71 -5.77 -10.50
CA ALA A 74 -3.78 -7.18 -10.87
C ALA A 74 -3.99 -7.37 -12.38
N VAL A 75 -4.82 -6.52 -13.01
CA VAL A 75 -5.06 -6.54 -14.47
C VAL A 75 -3.84 -6.05 -15.25
N ARG A 76 -3.17 -4.98 -14.82
CA ARG A 76 -2.01 -4.41 -15.53
C ARG A 76 -0.72 -5.20 -15.34
N TYR A 77 -0.50 -5.70 -14.13
CA TYR A 77 0.81 -6.16 -13.66
C TYR A 77 0.83 -7.65 -13.29
N GLY A 78 -0.33 -8.28 -13.14
CA GLY A 78 -0.47 -9.63 -12.63
C GLY A 78 -0.42 -9.66 -11.08
N PRO A 79 -0.84 -10.78 -10.47
CA PRO A 79 -0.85 -10.91 -9.02
C PRO A 79 0.59 -10.79 -8.46
N PRO A 80 0.81 -9.99 -7.40
CA PRO A 80 2.14 -9.86 -6.81
C PRO A 80 2.63 -11.22 -6.29
N PRO A 81 3.89 -11.62 -6.57
CA PRO A 81 4.42 -12.88 -6.09
C PRO A 81 4.53 -12.88 -4.55
N PRO A 82 4.26 -14.02 -3.88
CA PRO A 82 4.48 -14.14 -2.43
C PRO A 82 5.96 -13.91 -2.12
N GLY A 83 6.27 -12.80 -1.44
CA GLY A 83 7.65 -12.34 -1.20
C GLY A 83 8.02 -11.02 -1.87
N GLY A 84 7.12 -10.43 -2.66
CA GLY A 84 7.31 -9.14 -3.31
C GLY A 84 8.21 -9.20 -4.55
N PHE A 85 8.42 -8.04 -5.16
CA PHE A 85 9.22 -7.95 -6.37
C PHE A 85 10.71 -7.90 -6.04
N PRO A 86 11.55 -8.74 -6.67
CA PRO A 86 12.98 -8.75 -6.43
C PRO A 86 13.64 -7.43 -6.85
N PHE A 87 14.69 -7.04 -6.14
CA PHE A 87 15.46 -5.83 -6.45
C PHE A 87 16.38 -6.06 -7.66
N ALA A 88 16.49 -5.04 -8.50
CA ALA A 88 17.44 -4.99 -9.60
C ALA A 88 18.86 -4.87 -9.05
N ARG A 89 19.81 -5.51 -9.73
CA ARG A 89 21.23 -5.49 -9.32
C ARG A 89 21.94 -4.33 -10.00
N TRP A 90 22.76 -3.57 -9.28
CA TRP A 90 23.51 -2.47 -9.89
C TRP A 90 24.43 -2.96 -11.02
N ALA A 91 24.39 -2.30 -12.17
CA ALA A 91 25.03 -2.80 -13.39
C ALA A 91 26.45 -2.28 -13.66
N GLY A 92 27.07 -1.55 -12.74
CA GLY A 92 28.38 -0.92 -12.98
C GLY A 92 28.28 0.49 -13.57
N THR A 93 27.18 0.80 -14.25
CA THR A 93 26.93 2.10 -14.87
C THR A 93 25.87 2.88 -14.08
N PRO A 94 26.08 4.19 -13.79
CA PRO A 94 25.10 5.00 -13.09
C PRO A 94 23.72 4.96 -13.77
N GLY A 95 22.70 4.59 -13.01
CA GLY A 95 21.33 4.52 -13.52
C GLY A 95 20.96 3.24 -14.27
N PHE A 96 21.93 2.37 -14.60
CA PHE A 96 21.64 1.06 -15.18
C PHE A 96 21.63 -0.03 -14.12
N TYR A 97 20.64 -0.90 -14.21
CA TYR A 97 20.49 -2.04 -13.31
C TYR A 97 20.14 -3.30 -14.08
N TYR A 98 20.71 -4.43 -13.68
CA TYR A 98 20.40 -5.74 -14.22
C TYR A 98 19.09 -6.26 -13.64
N SER A 99 18.20 -6.72 -14.51
CA SER A 99 17.01 -7.45 -14.11
C SER A 99 17.40 -8.73 -13.37
N PRO A 100 16.72 -9.09 -12.26
CA PRO A 100 17.00 -10.30 -11.49
C PRO A 100 16.62 -11.59 -12.24
N TYR A 101 15.85 -11.50 -13.32
CA TYR A 101 15.33 -12.65 -14.06
C TYR A 101 16.22 -13.02 -15.25
N THR A 102 16.49 -12.07 -16.15
CA THR A 102 17.24 -12.32 -17.39
C THR A 102 18.67 -11.78 -17.36
N GLY A 103 19.03 -11.00 -16.34
CA GLY A 103 20.32 -10.31 -16.27
C GLY A 103 20.50 -9.22 -17.33
N ARG A 104 19.44 -8.73 -17.98
CA ARG A 104 19.53 -7.60 -18.91
C ARG A 104 19.64 -6.27 -18.18
N ALA A 105 20.48 -5.38 -18.71
CA ALA A 105 20.62 -4.03 -18.17
C ALA A 105 19.46 -3.14 -18.63
N TYR A 106 18.76 -2.55 -17.66
CA TYR A 106 17.70 -1.58 -17.86
C TYR A 106 18.15 -0.21 -17.36
N ASP A 107 17.81 0.84 -18.10
CA ASP A 107 17.98 2.22 -17.67
C ASP A 107 16.84 2.60 -16.70
N LEU A 108 17.17 2.69 -15.42
CA LEU A 108 16.23 3.04 -14.34
C LEU A 108 16.40 4.49 -13.87
N ARG A 109 17.01 5.38 -14.67
CA ARG A 109 17.19 6.80 -14.29
C ARG A 109 15.86 7.53 -14.09
N GLY A 110 14.86 7.22 -14.92
CA GLY A 110 13.51 7.79 -14.81
C GLY A 110 12.63 7.14 -13.75
N VAL A 111 13.08 6.06 -13.10
CA VAL A 111 12.30 5.30 -12.13
C VAL A 111 12.66 5.78 -10.72
N PRO A 112 11.68 6.15 -9.87
CA PRO A 112 11.97 6.53 -8.49
C PRO A 112 12.55 5.34 -7.70
N PRO A 113 13.30 5.59 -6.61
CA PRO A 113 13.78 4.51 -5.72
C PRO A 113 12.60 3.67 -5.22
N GLY A 114 12.71 2.34 -5.27
CA GLY A 114 11.62 1.41 -4.98
C GLY A 114 10.56 1.28 -6.08
N GLY A 115 10.67 2.04 -7.17
CA GLY A 115 9.78 1.97 -8.32
C GLY A 115 9.89 0.62 -9.05
N LEU A 116 8.77 0.18 -9.63
CA LEU A 116 8.66 -1.08 -10.36
C LEU A 116 8.96 -0.87 -11.84
N THR A 117 9.72 -1.80 -12.42
CA THR A 117 10.01 -1.85 -13.86
C THR A 117 9.75 -3.25 -14.37
N ARG A 118 9.25 -3.36 -15.60
CA ARG A 118 8.94 -4.64 -16.24
C ARG A 118 10.11 -5.12 -17.08
N ASP A 119 10.49 -6.37 -16.88
CA ASP A 119 11.39 -7.07 -17.78
C ASP A 119 10.64 -7.40 -19.08
N VAL A 120 11.19 -6.96 -20.20
CA VAL A 120 10.59 -7.09 -21.53
C VAL A 120 10.51 -8.56 -21.96
N ASP A 121 11.47 -9.39 -21.54
CA ASP A 121 11.56 -10.77 -22.02
C ASP A 121 10.66 -11.73 -21.24
N THR A 122 10.56 -11.54 -19.92
CA THR A 122 9.75 -12.41 -19.04
C THR A 122 8.41 -11.80 -18.70
N GLY A 123 8.22 -10.50 -18.94
CA GLY A 123 7.06 -9.74 -18.48
C GLY A 123 6.99 -9.54 -16.96
N GLN A 124 7.99 -10.02 -16.21
CA GLN A 124 8.00 -9.96 -14.75
C GLN A 124 8.50 -8.60 -14.26
N LEU A 125 7.97 -8.15 -13.12
CA LEU A 125 8.31 -6.87 -12.53
C LEU A 125 9.46 -7.01 -11.52
N PHE A 126 10.34 -6.01 -11.49
CA PHE A 126 11.43 -5.91 -10.53
C PHE A 126 11.51 -4.48 -9.95
N ARG A 127 12.06 -4.35 -8.74
CA ARG A 127 12.19 -3.06 -8.03
C ARG A 127 13.54 -2.43 -8.29
N LYS A 128 13.57 -1.12 -8.49
CA LYS A 128 14.79 -0.34 -8.36
C LYS A 128 15.21 -0.31 -6.88
N PRO A 129 16.48 -0.62 -6.55
CA PRO A 129 16.98 -0.48 -5.19
C PRO A 129 17.01 0.98 -4.72
#